data_AF-A0A9D6M1Y3-F1
#
_entry.id   AF-A0A9D6M1Y3-F1
#
_cell.length_a   1.000
_cell.length_b   1.000
_cell.length_c   1.000
_cell.angle_alpha   90.00
_cell.angle_beta   90.00
_cell.angle_gamma   90.00
#
_symmetry.space_group_name_H-M   'P 1'
#
loop_
_entity.id
_entity.type
_entity.pdbx_description
1 polymer ?
#
loop_
_entity_poly.entity_id
_entity_poly.type
_entity_poly.pdbx_seq_one_letter_code
_entity_poly.pdbx_strand_id
1 'polypeptide(L)'
;GMSEKLGPRTFGNREELVFLGREISEQRNYSEQVAEQIDDEVKRLINVAYTKTREVLTTYRDKLDAVVNRLIQQETIEATEFEAIFGETPKLAAIPVPVPV
;
A
#
# COMPACT_ATOMS: atom_id res chain seq x y z
N GLY A 1 -1.60 -15.86 -1.96
CA GLY A 1 -1.03 -15.89 -0.61
C GLY A 1 0.13 -14.93 -0.56
N MET A 2 0.11 -13.96 0.35
CA MET A 2 1.14 -12.89 0.46
C MET A 2 1.81 -12.86 1.85
N SER A 3 1.67 -13.93 2.64
CA SER A 3 2.39 -14.12 3.90
C SER A 3 2.96 -15.53 3.95
N GLU A 4 4.26 -15.67 4.26
CA GLU A 4 4.90 -16.97 4.46
C GLU A 4 4.34 -17.74 5.66
N LYS A 5 3.82 -17.02 6.66
CA LYS A 5 3.27 -17.62 7.90
C LYS A 5 1.87 -18.20 7.72
N LEU A 6 1.06 -17.58 6.86
CA LEU A 6 -0.35 -17.95 6.69
C LEU A 6 -0.61 -18.85 5.47
N GLY A 7 0.41 -19.09 4.64
CA GLY A 7 0.33 -19.92 3.45
C GLY A 7 -0.62 -19.35 2.38
N PRO A 8 -0.78 -20.02 1.22
CA PRO A 8 -1.70 -19.61 0.16
C PRO A 8 -3.15 -20.01 0.48
N ARG A 9 -3.65 -19.70 1.68
CA ARG A 9 -5.02 -20.02 2.10
C ARG A 9 -5.89 -18.77 2.07
N THR A 10 -7.05 -18.86 1.44
CA THR A 10 -8.06 -17.81 1.46
C THR A 10 -8.74 -17.82 2.82
N PHE A 11 -8.55 -16.77 3.61
CA PHE A 11 -9.24 -16.59 4.89
C PHE A 11 -10.46 -15.70 4.67
N GLY A 12 -11.65 -16.25 4.93
CA GLY A 12 -12.93 -15.60 4.63
C GLY A 12 -13.33 -15.76 3.16
N ASN A 13 -14.29 -16.64 2.89
CA ASN A 13 -15.02 -16.59 1.62
C ASN A 13 -15.97 -15.39 1.71
N ARG A 14 -15.67 -14.31 0.96
CA ARG A 14 -16.68 -13.29 0.69
C ARG A 14 -17.60 -13.83 -0.40
N GLU A 15 -18.54 -14.69 -0.03
CA GLU A 15 -19.68 -15.00 -0.89
C GLU A 15 -20.59 -13.77 -0.92
N GLU A 16 -20.32 -12.87 -1.87
CA GLU A 16 -21.18 -11.74 -2.14
C GLU A 16 -22.45 -12.22 -2.85
N LEU A 17 -23.43 -12.70 -2.06
CA LEU A 17 -24.77 -12.97 -2.56
C LEU A 17 -25.48 -11.62 -2.75
N VAL A 18 -25.40 -11.09 -3.97
CA VAL A 18 -25.94 -9.77 -4.40
C VAL A 18 -27.48 -9.65 -4.29
N PHE A 19 -28.17 -10.56 -3.58
CA PHE A 19 -29.62 -10.70 -3.73
C PHE A 19 -30.49 -10.71 -2.47
N LEU A 20 -29.95 -10.69 -1.25
CA LEU A 20 -30.79 -10.50 -0.06
C LEU A 20 -30.27 -9.32 0.75
N GLY A 21 -31.03 -8.22 0.72
CA GLY A 21 -30.83 -7.00 1.53
C GLY A 21 -31.05 -7.23 3.03
N ARG A 22 -30.33 -8.18 3.63
CA ARG A 22 -30.18 -8.39 5.06
C ARG A 22 -28.79 -8.93 5.33
N GLU A 23 -28.11 -8.23 6.23
CA GLU A 23 -26.82 -8.55 6.86
C GLU A 23 -26.50 -10.04 6.88
N ILE A 24 -25.71 -10.50 5.92
CA ILE A 24 -25.08 -11.82 6.01
C ILE A 24 -23.93 -11.63 7.00
N SER A 25 -24.11 -12.18 8.19
CA SER A 25 -23.06 -12.23 9.21
C SER A 25 -21.82 -12.86 8.59
N GLU A 26 -20.76 -12.06 8.50
CA GLU A 26 -19.43 -12.48 8.05
C GLU A 26 -18.95 -13.58 9.00
N GLN A 27 -19.22 -14.86 8.67
CA GLN A 27 -18.79 -15.98 9.50
C GLN A 27 -17.26 -16.09 9.38
N ARG A 28 -16.58 -15.51 10.37
CA ARG A 28 -15.15 -15.64 10.61
C ARG A 28 -14.84 -17.11 10.94
N ASN A 29 -14.72 -17.94 9.90
CA ASN A 29 -14.35 -19.36 10.02
C ASN A 29 -12.83 -19.51 10.25
N TYR A 30 -12.27 -18.77 11.20
CA TYR A 30 -10.87 -18.89 11.62
C TYR A 30 -10.76 -18.72 13.13
N SER A 31 -9.87 -19.47 13.76
CA SER A 31 -9.66 -19.43 15.22
C SER A 31 -9.14 -18.07 15.68
N GLU A 32 -9.35 -17.71 16.94
CA GLU A 32 -8.78 -16.48 17.54
C GLU A 32 -7.27 -16.37 17.30
N GLN A 33 -6.55 -17.48 17.42
CA GLN A 33 -5.12 -17.55 17.12
C GLN A 33 -4.76 -17.19 15.67
N VAL A 34 -5.64 -17.50 14.70
CA VAL A 34 -5.44 -17.14 13.29
C VAL A 34 -5.81 -15.68 13.06
N ALA A 35 -6.82 -15.17 13.77
CA ALA A 35 -7.17 -13.75 13.76
C ALA A 35 -5.99 -12.88 14.25
N GLU A 36 -5.38 -13.27 15.36
CA GLU A 36 -4.19 -12.61 15.92
C GLU A 36 -3.02 -12.59 14.92
N GLN A 37 -2.77 -13.73 14.24
CA GLN A 37 -1.73 -13.81 13.20
C GLN A 37 -2.00 -12.91 12.00
N ILE A 38 -3.28 -12.73 11.61
CA ILE A 38 -3.65 -11.81 10.52
C ILE A 38 -3.37 -10.37 10.94
N ASP A 39 -3.82 -9.96 12.12
CA ASP A 39 -3.62 -8.60 12.61
C ASP A 39 -2.13 -8.24 12.73
N ASP A 40 -1.31 -9.17 13.20
CA ASP A 40 0.13 -8.99 13.28
C ASP A 40 0.80 -8.84 11.91
N GLU A 41 0.33 -9.60 10.91
CA GLU A 41 0.86 -9.48 9.55
C GLU A 41 0.45 -8.16 8.88
N VAL A 42 -0.78 -7.70 9.13
CA VAL A 42 -1.26 -6.39 8.67
C VAL A 42 -0.42 -5.27 9.30
N LYS A 43 -0.18 -5.31 10.61
CA LYS A 43 0.68 -4.33 11.30
C LYS A 43 2.10 -4.35 10.73
N ARG A 44 2.66 -5.53 10.49
CA ARG A 44 3.99 -5.68 9.87
C ARG A 44 4.04 -5.02 8.50
N LEU A 45 3.06 -5.27 7.65
CA LEU A 45 2.99 -4.70 6.30
C LEU A 45 2.90 -3.18 6.33
N ILE A 46 2.06 -2.61 7.22
CA ILE A 46 1.93 -1.16 7.40
C ILE A 46 3.27 -0.56 7.86
N ASN A 47 3.93 -1.17 8.85
CA ASN A 47 5.20 -0.67 9.36
C ASN A 47 6.32 -0.71 8.32
N VAL A 48 6.38 -1.77 7.50
CA VAL A 48 7.35 -1.88 6.40
C VAL A 48 7.08 -0.79 5.36
N ALA A 49 5.82 -0.62 4.94
CA ALA A 49 5.44 0.43 4.00
C ALA A 49 5.76 1.83 4.53
N TYR A 50 5.43 2.10 5.80
CA TYR A 50 5.74 3.38 6.45
C TYR A 50 7.24 3.66 6.49
N THR A 51 8.04 2.67 6.91
CA THR A 51 9.51 2.82 6.98
C THR A 51 10.10 3.08 5.61
N LYS A 52 9.68 2.30 4.60
CA LYS A 52 10.13 2.47 3.22
C LYS A 52 9.75 3.84 2.65
N THR A 53 8.52 4.28 2.86
CA THR A 53 8.07 5.62 2.44
C THR A 53 8.90 6.71 3.11
N ARG A 54 9.12 6.61 4.43
CA ARG A 54 9.95 7.57 5.16
C ARG A 54 11.37 7.61 4.60
N GLU A 55 11.98 6.47 4.35
CA GLU A 55 13.32 6.37 3.77
C GLU A 55 13.41 7.01 2.38
N VAL A 56 12.43 6.74 1.50
CA VAL A 56 12.33 7.36 0.17
C VAL A 56 12.20 8.88 0.29
N LEU A 57 11.30 9.37 1.14
CA LEU A 57 11.09 10.81 1.33
C LEU A 57 12.30 11.52 1.93
N THR A 58 13.04 10.86 2.83
CA THR A 58 14.29 11.43 3.37
C THR A 58 15.43 11.39 2.37
N THR A 59 15.56 10.31 1.59
CA THR A 59 16.62 10.15 0.58
C THR A 59 16.49 11.17 -0.55
N TYR A 60 15.25 11.49 -0.96
CA TYR A 60 14.98 12.45 -2.03
C TYR A 60 14.46 13.79 -1.51
N ARG A 61 14.83 14.19 -0.29
CA ARG A 61 14.32 15.40 0.35
C ARG A 61 14.60 16.66 -0.49
N ASP A 62 15.79 16.78 -1.04
CA ASP A 62 16.17 17.94 -1.87
C ASP A 62 15.29 18.04 -3.13
N LYS A 63 14.94 16.90 -3.74
CA LYS A 63 14.05 16.84 -4.90
C LYS A 63 12.60 17.16 -4.52
N LEU A 64 12.15 16.69 -3.35
CA LEU A 64 10.84 17.04 -2.82
C LEU A 64 10.73 18.55 -2.61
N ASP A 65 11.73 19.18 -1.99
CA ASP A 65 11.74 20.63 -1.76
C ASP A 65 11.77 21.41 -3.10
N ALA A 66 12.47 20.91 -4.13
CA ALA A 66 12.42 21.49 -5.47
C ALA A 66 11.02 21.41 -6.12
N VAL A 67 10.33 20.29 -5.97
CA VAL A 67 8.94 20.12 -6.44
C VAL A 67 8.00 21.06 -5.68
N VAL A 68 8.16 21.20 -4.37
CA VAL A 68 7.36 22.12 -3.55
C VAL A 68 7.57 23.56 -4.00
N ASN A 69 8.82 24.00 -4.21
CA ASN A 69 9.12 25.34 -4.69
C ASN A 69 8.47 25.61 -6.06
N ARG A 70 8.45 24.60 -6.94
CA ARG A 70 7.76 24.70 -8.23
C ARG A 70 6.25 24.83 -8.05
N LEU A 71 5.64 24.03 -7.17
CA LEU A 71 4.20 24.06 -6.88
C LEU A 71 3.74 25.38 -6.23
N ILE A 72 4.62 26.04 -5.48
CA ILE A 72 4.35 27.38 -4.93
C ILE A 72 4.27 28.42 -6.05
N GLN A 73 5.06 28.26 -7.12
CA GLN A 73 5.05 29.17 -8.27
C GLN A 73 3.94 28.84 -9.28
N GLN A 74 3.63 27.56 -9.44
CA GLN A 74 2.60 27.04 -10.33
C GLN A 74 1.74 26.04 -9.58
N GLU A 75 0.47 26.36 -9.37
CA GLU A 75 -0.47 25.57 -8.57
C GLU A 75 -0.65 24.12 -9.07
N THR A 76 -0.22 23.81 -10.29
CA THR A 76 -0.23 22.48 -10.88
C THR A 76 1.00 22.30 -11.75
N ILE A 77 1.61 21.12 -11.69
CA ILE A 77 2.74 20.71 -12.53
C ILE A 77 2.35 19.45 -13.30
N GLU A 78 2.77 19.35 -14.55
CA GLU A 78 2.56 18.15 -15.36
C GLU A 78 3.60 17.06 -15.04
N ALA A 79 3.29 15.81 -15.39
CA ALA A 79 4.17 14.67 -15.13
C ALA A 79 5.58 14.86 -15.74
N THR A 80 5.67 15.46 -16.93
CA THR A 80 6.94 15.75 -17.60
C THR A 80 7.78 16.79 -16.87
N GLU A 81 7.15 17.77 -16.23
CA GLU A 81 7.84 18.78 -15.42
C GLU A 81 8.33 18.21 -14.10
N PHE A 82 7.52 17.34 -13.48
CA PHE A 82 7.94 16.60 -12.29
C PHE A 82 9.16 15.71 -12.60
N GLU A 83 9.12 14.96 -13.71
CA GLU A 83 10.25 14.13 -14.16
C GLU A 83 11.49 14.97 -14.46
N ALA A 84 11.34 16.17 -15.04
CA ALA A 84 12.46 17.08 -15.26
C ALA A 84 13.11 17.56 -13.95
N ILE A 85 12.33 17.80 -12.90
CA ILE A 85 12.84 18.17 -11.56
C ILE A 85 13.48 16.97 -10.87
N PHE A 86 12.88 15.78 -11.02
CA PHE A 86 13.39 14.56 -10.40
C PHE A 86 14.60 13.97 -11.15
N GLY A 87 14.80 14.29 -12.43
CA GLY A 87 15.84 13.74 -13.30
C GLY A 87 15.60 12.27 -13.69
N GLU A 88 16.62 11.63 -14.29
CA GLU A 88 16.60 10.16 -14.47
C GLU A 88 16.51 9.49 -13.09
N THR A 89 15.34 8.92 -12.80
CA THR A 89 15.19 8.05 -11.65
C THR A 89 16.05 6.81 -11.90
N PRO A 90 16.88 6.35 -10.95
CA PRO A 90 17.18 4.93 -10.94
C PRO A 90 15.80 4.26 -10.86
N LYS A 91 15.44 3.44 -11.86
CA LYS A 91 14.19 2.69 -11.87
C LYS A 91 14.01 2.10 -10.48
N LEU A 92 13.18 2.75 -9.66
CA LEU A 92 12.76 2.19 -8.39
C LEU A 92 11.99 0.97 -8.84
N ALA A 93 12.62 -0.20 -8.65
CA ALA A 93 12.00 -1.49 -8.90
C ALA A 93 10.58 -1.37 -8.38
N ALA A 94 9.63 -1.45 -9.31
CA ALA A 94 8.24 -1.03 -9.14
C ALA A 94 7.84 -1.26 -7.69
N ILE A 95 7.44 -0.20 -6.96
CA ILE A 95 6.85 -0.39 -5.63
C ILE A 95 5.82 -1.49 -5.86
N PRO A 96 6.00 -2.69 -5.28
CA PRO A 96 5.08 -3.77 -5.57
C PRO A 96 3.76 -3.26 -5.06
N VAL A 97 2.90 -2.85 -6.00
CA VAL A 97 1.52 -2.55 -5.71
C VAL A 97 1.03 -3.86 -5.12
N PRO A 98 0.63 -3.90 -3.84
CA PRO A 98 0.03 -5.10 -3.31
C PRO A 98 -1.20 -5.31 -4.18
N VAL A 99 -1.11 -6.30 -5.08
CA VAL A 99 -2.19 -6.61 -6.00
C VAL A 99 -3.35 -7.01 -5.10
N PRO A 100 -4.47 -6.27 -5.12
CA PRO A 100 -5.66 -6.75 -4.44
C PRO A 100 -6.07 -8.03 -5.18
N VAL A 101 -5.94 -9.16 -4.49
CA VAL A 101 -6.44 -10.46 -4.94
C VAL A 101 -7.92 -10.58 -4.62
#